data_AF-A0A554KDX0-F1
#
_entry.id   AF-A0A554KDX0-F1
#
_cell.length_a   1.000
_cell.length_b   1.000
_cell.length_c   1.000
_cell.angle_alpha   90.00
_cell.angle_beta   90.00
_cell.angle_gamma   90.00
#
_symmetry.space_group_name_H-M   'P 1'
#
loop_
_entity.id
_entity.type
_entity.pdbx_description
1 polymer ?
#
loop_
_entity_poly.entity_id
_entity_poly.type
_entity_poly.pdbx_seq_one_letter_code
_entity_poly.pdbx_strand_id
1 'polypeptide(L)'
;MSTKQKTRLILFISLLVTTLVLGTCYGGLRSICGPGVNENVAIFLILFGGVVFFLSFILLFVHEQKFYFWLRFAKYYLPIAAVLILLSPTVDSSILGFDKEFMTWVLSGIFFIASLGIIIFKRRSLGRPVSK
;
A
#
# COMPACT_ATOMS: atom_id res chain seq x y z
N MET A 1 -19.20 8.96 -8.99
CA MET A 1 -17.96 8.36 -9.53
C MET A 1 -18.05 6.84 -9.43
N SER A 2 -18.00 6.12 -10.56
CA SER A 2 -18.09 4.65 -10.61
C SER A 2 -16.89 4.00 -9.89
N THR A 3 -17.07 2.82 -9.30
CA THR A 3 -16.00 2.06 -8.63
C THR A 3 -14.80 1.86 -9.56
N LYS A 4 -15.04 1.54 -10.84
CA LYS A 4 -13.98 1.39 -11.84
C LYS A 4 -13.19 2.69 -12.07
N GLN A 5 -13.88 3.84 -12.02
CA GLN A 5 -13.24 5.15 -12.15
C GLN A 5 -12.38 5.45 -10.91
N LYS A 6 -12.86 5.10 -9.70
CA LYS A 6 -12.08 5.24 -8.46
C LYS A 6 -10.83 4.36 -8.48
N THR A 7 -10.94 3.09 -8.88
CA THR A 7 -9.80 2.18 -9.01
C THR A 7 -8.78 2.70 -10.02
N ARG A 8 -9.23 3.21 -11.18
CA ARG A 8 -8.35 3.84 -12.18
C ARG A 8 -7.63 5.06 -11.62
N LEU A 9 -8.32 5.88 -10.84
CA LEU A 9 -7.71 7.03 -10.17
C LEU A 9 -6.65 6.60 -9.15
N ILE A 10 -6.96 5.62 -8.29
CA ILE A 10 -6.00 5.09 -7.30
C ILE A 10 -4.78 4.50 -8.01
N LEU A 11 -4.98 3.72 -9.07
CA LEU A 11 -3.91 3.16 -9.88
C LEU A 11 -3.03 4.26 -10.45
N PHE A 12 -3.63 5.27 -11.09
CA PHE A 12 -2.89 6.39 -11.69
C PHE A 12 -2.10 7.17 -10.64
N ILE A 13 -2.70 7.47 -9.49
CA ILE A 13 -2.04 8.17 -8.38
C ILE A 13 -0.89 7.31 -7.83
N SER A 14 -1.11 6.02 -7.57
CA SER A 14 -0.07 5.14 -7.04
C SER A 14 1.11 5.00 -8.01
N LEU A 15 0.85 4.91 -9.32
CA LEU A 15 1.88 4.90 -10.34
C LEU A 15 2.65 6.22 -10.36
N LEU A 16 1.94 7.35 -10.40
CA LEU A 16 2.54 8.68 -10.44
C LEU A 16 3.42 8.94 -9.21
N VAL A 17 2.94 8.60 -8.01
CA VAL A 17 3.70 8.74 -6.77
C VAL A 17 4.94 7.86 -6.82
N THR A 18 4.81 6.60 -7.23
CA THR A 18 5.95 5.67 -7.28
C THR A 18 7.01 6.13 -8.29
N THR A 19 6.60 6.59 -9.48
CA THR A 19 7.55 7.06 -10.50
C THR A 19 8.19 8.39 -10.13
N LEU A 20 7.46 9.31 -9.50
CA LEU A 20 8.03 10.56 -8.98
C LEU A 20 9.07 10.30 -7.90
N VAL A 21 8.77 9.41 -6.95
CA VAL A 21 9.72 9.09 -5.87
C VAL A 21 10.94 8.33 -6.43
N LEU A 22 10.75 7.35 -7.31
CA LEU A 22 11.87 6.68 -7.98
C LEU A 22 12.73 7.65 -8.81
N GLY A 23 12.09 8.55 -9.57
CA GLY A 23 12.79 9.56 -10.36
C GLY A 23 13.58 10.54 -9.50
N THR A 24 13.07 10.92 -8.33
CA THR A 24 13.77 11.82 -7.40
C THR A 24 14.83 11.11 -6.55
N CYS A 25 14.67 9.82 -6.24
CA CYS A 25 15.70 9.05 -5.54
C CYS A 25 16.84 8.59 -6.46
N TYR A 26 16.55 8.17 -7.70
CA TYR A 26 17.52 7.51 -8.59
C TYR A 26 17.88 8.33 -9.85
N GLY A 27 17.12 9.37 -10.18
CA GLY A 27 17.26 10.14 -11.42
C GLY A 27 18.27 11.30 -11.39
N GLY A 28 19.20 11.32 -10.43
CA GLY A 28 20.31 12.29 -10.39
C GLY A 28 19.99 13.63 -9.71
N LEU A 29 18.73 13.92 -9.35
CA LEU A 29 18.35 15.03 -8.46
C LEU A 29 18.67 14.64 -7.02
N ARG A 30 19.93 14.85 -6.62
CA ARG A 30 20.61 14.43 -5.37
C ARG A 30 19.91 14.69 -4.00
N SER A 31 18.69 15.21 -3.91
CA SER A 31 18.29 16.01 -2.73
C SER A 31 17.18 15.45 -1.83
N ILE A 32 16.42 14.41 -2.20
CA ILE A 32 15.28 13.97 -1.37
C ILE A 32 15.57 12.67 -0.61
N CYS A 33 16.16 11.67 -1.28
CA CYS A 33 16.45 10.37 -0.68
C CYS A 33 17.90 10.28 -0.16
N GLY A 34 18.54 11.42 0.07
CA GLY A 34 19.86 11.48 0.69
C GLY A 34 19.81 10.96 2.13
N PRO A 35 20.90 10.33 2.61
CA PRO A 35 20.96 9.75 3.93
C PRO A 35 20.62 10.80 5.00
N GLY A 36 19.67 10.47 5.87
CA GLY A 36 19.33 11.26 7.06
C GLY A 36 18.24 12.32 6.93
N VAL A 37 17.71 12.63 5.72
CA VAL A 37 16.66 13.67 5.58
C VAL A 37 15.26 13.08 5.36
N ASN A 38 15.03 12.30 4.31
CA ASN A 38 13.69 11.74 4.00
C ASN A 38 13.70 10.28 3.50
N GLU A 39 14.80 9.55 3.66
CA GLU A 39 14.95 8.16 3.19
C GLU A 39 13.78 7.25 3.65
N ASN A 40 13.40 7.35 4.93
CA ASN A 40 12.30 6.56 5.50
C ASN A 40 10.95 6.83 4.81
N VAL A 41 10.67 8.10 4.49
CA VAL A 41 9.42 8.50 3.84
C VAL A 41 9.41 8.03 2.39
N ALA A 42 10.56 8.13 1.72
CA ALA A 42 10.72 7.64 0.35
C ALA A 42 10.52 6.12 0.26
N ILE A 43 11.16 5.35 1.14
CA ILE A 43 11.01 3.88 1.21
C ILE A 43 9.55 3.50 1.49
N PHE A 44 8.90 4.17 2.45
CA PHE A 44 7.48 3.96 2.73
C PHE A 44 6.60 4.20 1.49
N LEU A 45 6.78 5.32 0.80
CA LEU A 45 5.99 5.67 -0.39
C LEU A 45 6.25 4.72 -1.55
N ILE A 46 7.48 4.26 -1.75
CA ILE A 46 7.83 3.29 -2.80
C ILE A 46 7.18 1.94 -2.50
N LEU A 47 7.37 1.40 -1.28
CA LEU A 47 6.87 0.07 -0.94
C LEU A 47 5.35 0.02 -0.88
N PHE A 48 4.71 0.93 -0.14
CA PHE A 48 3.26 0.98 -0.09
C PHE A 48 2.65 1.43 -1.42
N GLY A 49 3.28 2.37 -2.14
CA GLY A 49 2.85 2.80 -3.47
C GLY A 49 2.87 1.67 -4.48
N GLY A 50 3.95 0.89 -4.53
CA GLY A 50 4.08 -0.29 -5.38
C GLY A 50 3.06 -1.38 -5.05
N VAL A 51 2.87 -1.67 -3.76
CA VAL A 51 1.85 -2.63 -3.30
C VAL A 51 0.44 -2.17 -3.66
N VAL A 52 0.10 -0.90 -3.41
CA VAL A 52 -1.20 -0.33 -3.78
C VAL A 52 -1.40 -0.33 -5.29
N PHE A 53 -0.37 -0.05 -6.08
CA PHE A 53 -0.42 -0.11 -7.54
C PHE A 53 -0.77 -1.53 -8.02
N PHE A 54 -0.05 -2.54 -7.53
CA PHE A 54 -0.30 -3.94 -7.90
C PHE A 54 -1.69 -4.41 -7.46
N LEU A 55 -2.11 -4.09 -6.23
CA LEU A 55 -3.43 -4.42 -5.73
C LEU A 55 -4.53 -3.70 -6.51
N SER A 56 -4.32 -2.44 -6.89
CA SER A 56 -5.27 -1.66 -7.69
C SER A 56 -5.44 -2.24 -9.09
N PHE A 57 -4.37 -2.77 -9.68
CA PHE A 57 -4.44 -3.50 -10.94
C PHE A 57 -5.35 -4.74 -10.82
N ILE A 58 -5.17 -5.54 -9.76
CA ILE A 58 -6.05 -6.69 -9.48
C ILE A 58 -7.50 -6.22 -9.29
N LEU A 59 -7.72 -5.16 -8.51
CA LEU A 59 -9.05 -4.63 -8.19
C LEU A 59 -9.83 -4.13 -9.41
N LEU A 60 -9.19 -3.84 -10.55
CA LEU A 60 -9.90 -3.51 -11.80
C LEU A 60 -10.81 -4.65 -12.29
N PHE A 61 -10.47 -5.89 -11.97
CA PHE A 61 -11.18 -7.09 -12.40
C PHE A 61 -12.10 -7.67 -11.33
N VAL A 62 -12.18 -7.03 -10.16
CA VAL A 62 -12.88 -7.56 -8.99
C VAL A 62 -14.23 -6.86 -8.79
N HIS A 63 -15.19 -7.59 -8.23
CA HIS A 63 -16.52 -7.07 -7.91
C HIS A 63 -16.45 -5.89 -6.91
N GLU A 64 -17.31 -4.89 -7.11
CA GLU A 64 -17.30 -3.62 -6.36
C GLU A 64 -17.35 -3.83 -4.84
N GLN A 65 -18.11 -4.83 -4.40
CA GLN A 65 -18.23 -5.15 -2.98
C GLN A 65 -16.87 -5.48 -2.33
N LYS A 66 -15.97 -6.20 -3.01
CA LYS A 66 -14.63 -6.50 -2.46
C LYS A 66 -13.76 -5.25 -2.45
N PHE A 67 -13.89 -4.39 -3.45
CA PHE A 67 -13.22 -3.09 -3.47
C PHE A 67 -13.59 -2.23 -2.25
N TYR A 68 -14.87 -2.15 -1.89
CA TYR A 68 -15.30 -1.38 -0.70
C TYR A 68 -14.71 -1.94 0.59
N PHE A 69 -14.66 -3.26 0.73
CA PHE A 69 -14.04 -3.89 1.91
C PHE A 69 -12.54 -3.64 1.97
N TRP A 70 -11.85 -3.79 0.84
CA TRP A 70 -10.42 -3.48 0.74
C TRP A 70 -10.14 -2.01 1.04
N LEU A 71 -10.92 -1.09 0.47
CA LEU A 71 -10.77 0.35 0.68
C LEU A 71 -10.98 0.72 2.15
N ARG A 72 -11.98 0.12 2.82
CA ARG A 72 -12.20 0.31 4.26
C ARG A 72 -11.01 -0.17 5.07
N PHE A 73 -10.44 -1.32 4.73
CA PHE A 73 -9.22 -1.84 5.37
C PHE A 73 -8.04 -0.89 5.16
N ALA A 74 -7.74 -0.52 3.90
CA ALA A 74 -6.62 0.36 3.56
C ALA A 74 -6.73 1.74 4.23
N LYS A 75 -7.94 2.29 4.34
CA LYS A 75 -8.20 3.58 5.01
C LYS A 75 -7.72 3.61 6.47
N TYR A 76 -7.81 2.49 7.20
CA TYR A 76 -7.37 2.42 8.60
C TYR A 76 -5.95 1.87 8.72
N TYR A 77 -5.61 0.88 7.90
CA TYR A 77 -4.29 0.24 7.98
C TYR A 77 -3.16 1.19 7.62
N LEU A 78 -3.29 1.98 6.54
CA LEU A 78 -2.21 2.85 6.07
C LEU A 78 -1.82 3.93 7.12
N PRO A 79 -2.76 4.64 7.77
CA PRO A 79 -2.41 5.56 8.86
C PRO A 79 -1.77 4.85 10.06
N ILE A 80 -2.29 3.68 10.45
CA ILE A 80 -1.72 2.91 11.58
C ILE A 80 -0.29 2.48 11.25
N ALA A 81 -0.05 1.96 10.05
CA ALA A 81 1.28 1.57 9.60
C ALA A 81 2.23 2.76 9.55
N ALA A 82 1.79 3.92 9.05
CA ALA A 82 2.59 5.13 9.03
C ALA A 82 3.00 5.57 10.45
N VAL A 83 2.07 5.55 11.41
CA VAL A 83 2.36 5.89 12.82
C VAL A 83 3.35 4.89 13.43
N LEU A 84 3.16 3.59 13.21
CA LEU A 84 4.08 2.57 13.71
C LEU A 84 5.50 2.77 13.17
N ILE A 85 5.64 3.04 11.88
CA ILE A 85 6.95 3.27 11.24
C ILE A 85 7.60 4.56 11.75
N LEU A 86 6.82 5.61 11.99
CA LEU A 86 7.34 6.87 12.55
C LEU A 86 7.88 6.69 13.97
N LEU A 87 7.24 5.82 14.77
CA LEU A 87 7.64 5.51 16.14
C LEU A 87 8.80 4.51 16.22
N SER A 88 9.09 3.77 15.15
CA SER A 88 10.22 2.83 15.11
C SER A 88 11.57 3.56 15.20
N PRO A 89 12.59 2.97 15.83
CA PRO A 89 13.92 3.56 15.94
C PRO A 89 14.59 3.65 14.56
N THR A 90 15.38 4.72 14.34
CA THR A 90 16.09 4.95 13.07
C THR A 90 17.33 4.08 12.91
N VAL A 91 17.95 3.65 14.01
CA VAL A 91 19.14 2.81 14.02
C VAL A 91 18.99 1.79 15.14
N ASP A 92 19.07 0.51 14.81
CA ASP A 92 19.11 -0.56 15.80
C ASP A 92 20.21 -1.55 15.40
N SER A 93 21.21 -1.71 16.26
CA SER A 93 22.38 -2.59 16.03
C SER A 93 22.12 -4.04 16.44
N SER A 94 20.85 -4.40 16.64
CA SER A 94 20.43 -5.75 17.03
C SER A 94 20.36 -6.68 15.82
N ILE A 95 20.57 -8.00 16.02
CA ILE A 95 20.57 -9.03 14.95
C ILE A 95 19.22 -9.13 14.19
N LEU A 96 18.14 -8.64 14.80
CA LEU A 96 16.81 -8.54 14.20
C LEU A 96 16.39 -7.09 13.87
N GLY A 97 17.35 -6.14 13.93
CA GLY A 97 17.21 -4.69 13.74
C GLY A 97 15.79 -4.20 13.58
N PHE A 98 15.14 -3.80 14.69
CA PHE A 98 13.78 -3.26 14.65
C PHE A 98 13.80 -1.82 14.15
N ASP A 99 14.45 -1.57 13.03
CA ASP A 99 14.56 -0.24 12.45
C ASP A 99 13.35 0.11 11.58
N LYS A 100 13.31 1.37 11.14
CA LYS A 100 12.23 1.88 10.27
C LYS A 100 12.13 1.13 8.96
N GLU A 101 13.26 0.70 8.40
CA GLU A 101 13.30 -0.06 7.17
C GLU A 101 12.61 -1.42 7.36
N PHE A 102 13.07 -2.21 8.33
CA PHE A 102 12.48 -3.51 8.66
C PHE A 102 10.98 -3.40 8.94
N MET A 103 10.57 -2.42 9.75
CA MET A 103 9.14 -2.20 10.04
C MET A 103 8.34 -1.82 8.80
N THR A 104 8.92 -1.07 7.86
CA THR A 104 8.26 -0.76 6.58
C THR A 104 8.10 -2.01 5.72
N TRP A 105 9.11 -2.87 5.65
CA TRP A 105 9.03 -4.16 4.95
C TRP A 105 7.96 -5.08 5.55
N VAL A 106 7.96 -5.24 6.87
CA VAL A 106 7.00 -6.09 7.57
C VAL A 106 5.57 -5.58 7.39
N LEU A 107 5.34 -4.28 7.62
CA LEU A 107 4.00 -3.70 7.53
C LEU A 107 3.46 -3.65 6.10
N SER A 108 4.32 -3.44 5.10
CA SER A 108 3.91 -3.52 3.69
C SER A 108 3.61 -4.96 3.25
N GLY A 109 4.38 -5.94 3.73
CA GLY A 109 4.12 -7.37 3.52
C GLY A 109 2.79 -7.80 4.14
N ILE A 110 2.53 -7.44 5.40
CA ILE A 110 1.24 -7.71 6.06
C ILE A 110 0.09 -7.04 5.31
N PHE A 111 0.26 -5.79 4.87
CA PHE A 111 -0.74 -5.08 4.08
C PHE A 111 -1.07 -5.81 2.79
N PHE A 112 -0.05 -6.29 2.08
CA PHE A 112 -0.21 -7.03 0.83
C PHE A 112 -0.95 -8.34 1.03
N ILE A 113 -0.51 -9.17 1.98
CA ILE A 113 -1.13 -10.47 2.28
C ILE A 113 -2.58 -10.29 2.74
N ALA A 114 -2.85 -9.36 3.67
CA ALA A 114 -4.20 -9.08 4.15
C ALA A 114 -5.10 -8.56 3.02
N SER A 115 -4.58 -7.69 2.16
CA SER A 115 -5.31 -7.19 1.00
C SER A 115 -5.67 -8.29 0.00
N LEU A 116 -4.72 -9.17 -0.32
CA LEU A 116 -4.99 -10.35 -1.14
C LEU A 116 -6.04 -11.26 -0.48
N GLY A 117 -5.94 -11.45 0.84
CA GLY A 117 -6.93 -12.20 1.61
C GLY A 117 -8.35 -11.65 1.44
N ILE A 118 -8.53 -10.33 1.56
CA ILE A 118 -9.81 -9.64 1.36
C ILE A 118 -10.32 -9.81 -0.08
N ILE A 119 -9.42 -9.72 -1.07
CA ILE A 119 -9.76 -9.85 -2.49
C ILE A 119 -10.13 -11.30 -2.86
N ILE A 120 -9.41 -12.30 -2.34
CA ILE A 120 -9.59 -13.71 -2.69
C ILE A 120 -10.75 -14.33 -1.90
N PHE A 121 -10.71 -14.28 -0.57
CA PHE A 121 -11.57 -15.09 0.30
C PHE A 121 -12.99 -14.57 0.46
N LYS A 122 -13.27 -13.32 0.05
CA LYS A 122 -14.65 -12.81 0.06
C LYS A 122 -15.44 -13.37 -1.12
N ARG A 123 -15.65 -14.70 -1.12
CA ARG A 123 -16.60 -15.39 -2.01
C ARG A 123 -18.01 -14.90 -1.67
N ARG A 124 -18.75 -14.62 -2.74
CA ARG A 124 -20.12 -14.10 -2.76
C ARG A 124 -20.99 -14.71 -1.63
N SER A 125 -21.28 -13.92 -0.60
CA SER A 125 -22.52 -14.05 0.17
C SER A 125 -23.57 -13.12 -0.43
N LEU A 126 -23.83 -13.29 -1.73
CA LEU A 126 -25.00 -12.80 -2.45
C LEU A 126 -25.59 -14.09 -3.01
N GLY A 127 -26.37 -14.81 -2.20
CA GLY A 127 -27.78 -14.52 -2.00
C GLY A 127 -28.52 -15.54 -2.85
N ARG A 128 -29.27 -16.43 -2.21
CA ARG A 128 -30.07 -17.47 -2.89
C ARG A 128 -30.88 -16.83 -4.03
N PRO A 129 -31.03 -17.48 -5.19
CA PRO A 129 -32.02 -17.04 -6.16
C PRO A 129 -33.39 -17.06 -5.47
N VAL A 130 -34.02 -15.90 -5.32
CA VAL A 130 -35.44 -15.85 -4.98
C VAL A 130 -36.17 -16.22 -6.26
N SER A 131 -36.53 -17.50 -6.37
CA SER A 131 -37.56 -17.96 -7.29
C SER A 131 -38.90 -17.40 -6.81
N LYS A 132 -39.53 -16.59 -7.66
CA LYS A 132 -40.99 -16.45 -7.77
C LYS A 132 -41.32 -16.25 -9.24
#